data_AF-A0A1I4BGC3-F1
#
_entry.id   AF-A0A1I4BGC3-F1
#
_cell.length_a   1.000
_cell.length_b   1.000
_cell.length_c   1.000
_cell.angle_alpha   90.00
_cell.angle_beta   90.00
_cell.angle_gamma   90.00
#
_symmetry.space_group_name_H-M   'P 1'
#
loop_
_entity.id
_entity.type
_entity.pdbx_description
1 polymer ?
#
loop_
_entity_poly.entity_id
_entity_poly.type
_entity_poly.pdbx_seq_one_letter_code
_entity_poly.pdbx_strand_id
1 'polypeptide(L)'
;MQSNQRRSRIAIVLIALLTVGLAAGGWWSRRAPESHAAAAERPAEAVESPNMTAAQAPATGGPAAELLRARRPNTVPRVSTFTRSYDPPPGRAVDVVAALQPRAEAGDNDAAFYLFVKVEGCRYALYHGGSGSGTRAAPVAGDDLEAQLIARTPPQCHGLTLDQYRNNVRWLEQAADSGIAMAQLSYARNAEAVIGNSSQMLSDPEKVIAYRRKAMHYMQQAAAGGSIEGLMSLGDAYHYGVITRRDPIRAYAYYYAKDLAAPSAYGQKRLQAYADLLNSTQLATATQQGRDIYDACCKP
;
A
#
# COMPACT_ATOMS: atom_id res chain seq x y z
N MET A 1 -0.44 27.62 56.57
CA MET A 1 -1.84 27.32 56.21
C MET A 1 -1.96 26.72 54.80
N GLN A 2 -1.26 25.61 54.50
CA GLN A 2 -1.40 24.87 53.22
C GLN A 2 -1.60 23.35 53.40
N SER A 3 -1.55 22.82 54.64
CA SER A 3 -1.75 21.39 54.90
C SER A 3 -3.21 20.97 55.13
N ASN A 4 -4.12 21.91 55.42
CA ASN A 4 -5.54 21.61 55.64
C ASN A 4 -6.40 21.57 54.36
N GLN A 5 -5.89 22.08 53.23
CA GLN A 5 -6.62 22.06 51.94
C GLN A 5 -6.42 20.75 51.16
N ARG A 6 -5.30 20.04 51.37
CA ARG A 6 -5.02 18.74 50.72
C ARG A 6 -5.77 17.57 51.34
N ARG A 7 -6.08 17.61 52.64
CA ARG A 7 -6.83 16.55 53.33
C ARG A 7 -8.33 16.56 53.00
N SER A 8 -8.89 17.72 52.62
CA SER A 8 -10.31 17.87 52.29
C SER A 8 -10.68 17.41 50.86
N ARG A 9 -9.74 17.46 49.91
CA ARG A 9 -9.99 17.00 48.52
C ARG A 9 -9.87 15.49 48.33
N ILE A 10 -9.14 14.79 49.20
CA ILE A 10 -8.96 13.33 49.12
C ILE A 10 -10.19 12.60 49.71
N ALA A 11 -10.91 13.20 50.67
CA ALA A 11 -12.13 12.63 51.25
C ALA A 11 -13.35 12.70 50.32
N ILE A 12 -13.42 13.67 49.40
CA ILE A 12 -14.57 13.87 48.50
C ILE A 12 -14.54 12.92 47.29
N VAL A 13 -13.36 12.49 46.84
CA VAL A 13 -13.23 11.56 45.70
C VAL A 13 -13.54 10.10 46.09
N LEU A 14 -13.33 9.72 47.35
CA LEU A 14 -13.59 8.35 47.83
C LEU A 14 -15.08 8.05 48.11
N ILE A 15 -15.93 9.07 48.25
CA ILE A 15 -17.37 8.89 48.50
C ILE A 15 -18.17 8.79 47.18
N ALA A 16 -17.68 9.37 46.08
CA ALA A 16 -18.35 9.32 44.78
C ALA A 16 -18.16 8.00 44.00
N LEU A 17 -17.19 7.16 44.38
CA LEU A 17 -16.97 5.85 43.74
C LEU A 17 -17.73 4.68 44.41
N LEU A 18 -18.46 4.95 45.50
CA LEU A 18 -19.22 3.94 46.24
C LEU A 18 -20.74 3.97 45.99
N THR A 19 -21.27 4.85 45.12
CA THR A 19 -22.72 4.99 44.87
C THR A 19 -23.19 4.65 43.44
N VAL A 20 -22.31 4.18 42.54
CA VAL A 20 -22.72 3.64 41.22
C VAL A 20 -22.70 2.09 41.19
N GLY A 21 -22.28 1.44 42.27
CA GLY A 21 -22.17 -0.03 42.38
C GLY A 21 -23.43 -0.78 42.84
N LEU A 22 -24.58 -0.14 43.06
CA LEU A 22 -25.77 -0.78 43.64
C LEU A 22 -27.08 -0.33 42.97
N ALA A 23 -27.27 -0.61 41.68
CA ALA A 23 -28.59 -0.55 41.03
C ALA A 23 -28.65 -1.29 39.68
N ALA A 24 -28.35 -2.60 39.64
CA ALA A 24 -28.81 -3.49 38.56
C ALA A 24 -28.55 -4.97 38.92
N GLY A 25 -29.03 -5.40 40.08
CA GLY A 25 -29.02 -6.80 40.50
C GLY A 25 -30.42 -7.21 40.93
N GLY A 26 -31.16 -7.88 40.04
CA GLY A 26 -32.44 -8.49 40.38
C GLY A 26 -33.29 -8.68 39.13
N TRP A 27 -33.76 -9.91 38.93
CA TRP A 27 -34.48 -10.41 37.74
C TRP A 27 -33.50 -10.72 36.59
N TRP A 28 -33.00 -11.94 36.40
CA TRP A 28 -33.73 -13.20 36.28
C TRP A 28 -32.85 -14.34 36.78
N SER A 29 -33.42 -15.19 37.64
CA SER A 29 -32.89 -16.50 37.99
C SER A 29 -33.58 -17.57 37.15
N ARG A 30 -32.89 -18.72 37.03
CA ARG A 30 -33.32 -20.05 36.53
C ARG A 30 -32.88 -20.42 35.11
N ARG A 31 -31.67 -20.95 35.01
CA ARG A 31 -31.41 -22.38 34.68
C ARG A 31 -29.91 -22.69 34.80
N ALA A 32 -29.59 -23.66 35.64
CA ALA A 32 -28.40 -24.51 35.59
C ALA A 32 -28.91 -25.97 35.51
N PRO A 33 -28.08 -27.02 35.31
CA PRO A 33 -26.62 -27.10 35.18
C PRO A 33 -26.19 -27.87 33.89
N GLU A 34 -24.92 -28.07 33.54
CA GLU A 34 -23.99 -29.13 34.00
C GLU A 34 -22.58 -28.81 33.46
N SER A 35 -21.61 -28.54 34.33
CA SER A 35 -20.54 -29.44 34.81
C SER A 35 -19.55 -29.92 33.73
N HIS A 36 -18.29 -29.47 33.82
CA HIS A 36 -17.18 -30.35 34.18
C HIS A 36 -16.03 -29.55 34.81
N ALA A 37 -15.73 -29.95 36.05
CA ALA A 37 -14.51 -29.75 36.85
C ALA A 37 -13.25 -30.21 36.06
N ALA A 38 -12.00 -29.89 36.38
CA ALA A 38 -11.33 -29.00 37.32
C ALA A 38 -9.81 -29.17 37.07
N ALA A 39 -9.01 -28.39 37.81
CA ALA A 39 -7.59 -28.60 38.13
C ALA A 39 -6.59 -28.17 37.04
N ALA A 40 -5.43 -27.60 37.36
CA ALA A 40 -4.87 -27.07 38.60
C ALA A 40 -3.71 -26.13 38.23
N GLU A 41 -3.36 -25.24 39.14
CA GLU A 41 -2.39 -24.17 39.01
C GLU A 41 -0.97 -24.58 39.44
N ARG A 42 0.03 -23.96 38.78
CA ARG A 42 1.44 -23.62 39.17
C ARG A 42 2.59 -24.50 38.64
N PRO A 43 3.84 -23.96 38.55
CA PRO A 43 4.31 -22.56 38.70
C PRO A 43 5.09 -22.03 37.47
N ALA A 44 5.40 -20.73 37.51
CA ALA A 44 6.20 -20.03 36.51
C ALA A 44 7.69 -20.43 36.56
N GLU A 45 8.24 -20.81 35.41
CA GLU A 45 9.67 -20.97 35.18
C GLU A 45 10.12 -20.21 33.91
N ALA A 46 11.27 -19.55 34.07
CA ALA A 46 12.19 -18.92 33.13
C ALA A 46 11.74 -18.62 31.69
N VAL A 47 11.81 -17.33 31.35
CA VAL A 47 11.83 -16.80 29.98
C VAL A 47 13.09 -17.29 29.27
N GLU A 48 12.93 -18.26 28.38
CA GLU A 48 13.92 -18.64 27.37
C GLU A 48 13.37 -18.23 26.00
N SER A 49 14.02 -17.24 25.38
CA SER A 49 13.67 -16.76 24.04
C SER A 49 13.75 -17.90 23.03
N PRO A 50 12.69 -18.19 22.25
CA PRO A 50 12.79 -19.22 21.24
C PRO A 50 13.63 -18.70 20.08
N ASN A 51 14.81 -19.30 19.95
CA ASN A 51 15.58 -19.37 18.72
C ASN A 51 14.61 -19.67 17.56
N MET A 52 14.44 -18.72 16.66
CA MET A 52 13.85 -18.97 15.35
C MET A 52 14.83 -19.82 14.52
N THR A 53 14.86 -21.12 14.80
CA THR A 53 15.19 -22.09 13.76
C THR A 53 14.06 -22.02 12.74
N ALA A 54 14.31 -21.28 11.66
CA ALA A 54 13.47 -21.31 10.47
C ALA A 54 13.52 -22.72 9.88
N ALA A 55 12.67 -23.59 10.41
CA ALA A 55 12.33 -24.85 9.78
C ALA A 55 11.78 -24.53 8.39
N GLN A 56 12.48 -25.03 7.36
CA GLN A 56 12.04 -24.99 5.99
C GLN A 56 10.71 -25.74 5.88
N ALA A 57 9.62 -24.98 5.81
CA ALA A 57 8.33 -25.52 5.39
C ALA A 57 8.43 -25.95 3.92
N PRO A 58 7.77 -27.05 3.50
CA PRO A 58 7.84 -27.53 2.13
C PRO A 58 7.25 -26.48 1.16
N ALA A 59 7.95 -26.24 0.06
CA ALA A 59 7.57 -25.27 -0.97
C ALA A 59 6.33 -25.74 -1.76
N THR A 60 5.13 -25.45 -1.26
CA THR A 60 3.87 -25.56 -2.03
C THR A 60 3.36 -24.21 -2.54
N GLY A 61 4.21 -23.17 -2.57
CA GLY A 61 3.82 -21.80 -2.92
C GLY A 61 4.82 -21.03 -3.78
N GLY A 62 5.14 -21.52 -4.98
CA GLY A 62 5.96 -20.78 -5.95
C GLY A 62 5.28 -19.53 -6.53
N PRO A 63 6.01 -18.66 -7.22
CA PRO A 63 5.49 -17.40 -7.78
C PRO A 63 4.23 -17.56 -8.65
N ALA A 64 4.18 -18.60 -9.50
CA ALA A 64 3.01 -18.90 -10.31
C ALA A 64 1.77 -19.23 -9.45
N ALA A 65 1.95 -20.01 -8.37
CA ALA A 65 0.88 -20.32 -7.43
C ALA A 65 0.43 -19.08 -6.63
N GLU A 66 1.32 -18.12 -6.37
CA GLU A 66 0.95 -16.82 -5.78
C GLU A 66 0.04 -16.03 -6.72
N LEU A 67 0.34 -15.99 -8.02
CA LEU A 67 -0.52 -15.32 -9.00
C LEU A 67 -1.88 -16.01 -9.14
N LEU A 68 -1.91 -17.34 -9.18
CA LEU A 68 -3.17 -18.09 -9.23
C LEU A 68 -4.05 -17.83 -8.01
N ARG A 69 -3.45 -17.69 -6.81
CA ARG A 69 -4.17 -17.30 -5.59
C ARG A 69 -4.67 -15.85 -5.61
N ALA A 70 -3.93 -14.95 -6.26
CA ALA A 70 -4.31 -13.55 -6.38
C ALA A 70 -5.40 -13.30 -7.43
N ARG A 71 -5.62 -14.23 -8.37
CA ARG A 71 -6.64 -14.12 -9.41
C ARG A 71 -8.05 -14.10 -8.79
N ARG A 72 -8.88 -13.17 -9.23
CA ARG A 72 -10.29 -13.15 -8.84
C ARG A 72 -11.06 -14.25 -9.60
N PRO A 73 -11.93 -15.02 -8.93
CA PRO A 73 -12.61 -16.17 -9.53
C PRO A 73 -13.47 -15.86 -10.77
N ASN A 74 -13.86 -14.59 -10.97
CA ASN A 74 -14.70 -14.15 -12.10
C ASN A 74 -14.02 -13.14 -13.05
N THR A 75 -12.71 -12.95 -12.95
CA THR A 75 -11.97 -12.17 -13.95
C THR A 75 -11.51 -13.12 -15.04
N VAL A 76 -12.03 -12.96 -16.26
CA VAL A 76 -11.35 -13.46 -17.47
C VAL A 76 -10.37 -12.38 -17.88
N PRO A 77 -9.06 -12.64 -17.89
CA PRO A 77 -8.20 -11.89 -18.78
C PRO A 77 -7.22 -12.81 -19.49
N ARG A 78 -7.29 -12.84 -20.80
CA ARG A 78 -6.16 -13.28 -21.61
C ARG A 78 -5.78 -12.10 -22.49
N VAL A 79 -4.72 -11.43 -22.05
CA VAL A 79 -4.07 -10.27 -22.67
C VAL A 79 -4.94 -8.99 -22.64
N SER A 80 -4.87 -8.23 -21.54
CA SER A 80 -5.19 -6.80 -21.61
C SER A 80 -3.93 -6.05 -22.04
N THR A 81 -3.70 -5.96 -23.35
CA THR A 81 -2.78 -4.96 -23.94
C THR A 81 -3.29 -3.53 -23.75
N PHE A 82 -4.49 -3.35 -23.21
CA PHE A 82 -5.00 -2.06 -22.80
C PHE A 82 -4.63 -1.77 -21.34
N THR A 83 -3.40 -1.31 -21.12
CA THR A 83 -3.25 -0.18 -20.19
C THR A 83 -3.99 0.98 -20.87
N ARG A 84 -5.25 1.21 -20.48
CA ARG A 84 -5.93 2.47 -20.83
C ARG A 84 -4.93 3.59 -20.47
N SER A 85 -4.55 4.43 -21.44
CA SER A 85 -3.69 5.58 -21.16
C SER A 85 -4.48 6.49 -20.22
N TYR A 86 -4.23 6.38 -18.92
CA TYR A 86 -4.91 7.21 -17.93
C TYR A 86 -4.12 8.51 -17.79
N ASP A 87 -4.13 9.30 -18.87
CA ASP A 87 -3.65 10.67 -18.79
C ASP A 87 -4.48 11.43 -17.74
N PRO A 88 -3.84 12.29 -16.92
CA PRO A 88 -4.55 13.07 -15.92
C PRO A 88 -5.68 13.85 -16.61
N PRO A 89 -6.89 13.91 -16.00
CA PRO A 89 -8.01 14.64 -16.59
C PRO A 89 -7.60 16.08 -16.93
N PRO A 90 -7.90 16.58 -18.14
CA PRO A 90 -7.57 17.94 -18.53
C PRO A 90 -8.38 18.96 -17.72
N GLY A 91 -8.01 20.24 -17.80
CA GLY A 91 -8.69 21.32 -17.09
C GLY A 91 -8.18 21.57 -15.67
N ARG A 92 -8.85 22.46 -14.93
CA ARG A 92 -8.43 22.82 -13.57
C ARG A 92 -8.76 21.68 -12.59
N ALA A 93 -7.90 21.48 -11.60
CA ALA A 93 -8.07 20.44 -10.60
C ALA A 93 -9.35 20.64 -9.78
N VAL A 94 -9.72 21.88 -9.46
CA VAL A 94 -10.98 22.18 -8.75
C VAL A 94 -12.23 21.75 -9.54
N ASP A 95 -12.23 21.94 -10.86
CA ASP A 95 -13.35 21.57 -11.73
C ASP A 95 -13.45 20.04 -11.83
N VAL A 96 -12.29 19.38 -11.96
CA VAL A 96 -12.20 17.91 -11.96
C VAL A 96 -12.69 17.32 -10.64
N VAL A 97 -12.30 17.91 -9.50
CA VAL A 97 -12.76 17.46 -8.19
C VAL A 97 -14.27 17.62 -8.06
N ALA A 98 -14.81 18.78 -8.43
CA ALA A 98 -16.25 19.03 -8.38
C ALA A 98 -17.04 18.03 -9.24
N ALA A 99 -16.53 17.67 -10.42
CA ALA A 99 -17.19 16.75 -11.34
C ALA A 99 -17.09 15.26 -10.92
N LEU A 100 -15.94 14.84 -10.39
CA LEU A 100 -15.66 13.42 -10.18
C LEU A 100 -15.91 12.96 -8.74
N GLN A 101 -15.83 13.85 -7.74
CA GLN A 101 -16.00 13.45 -6.35
C GLN A 101 -17.37 12.81 -6.07
N PRO A 102 -18.52 13.37 -6.49
CA PRO A 102 -19.82 12.74 -6.24
C PRO A 102 -19.94 11.34 -6.87
N ARG A 103 -19.30 11.13 -8.03
CA ARG A 103 -19.28 9.82 -8.70
C ARG A 103 -18.43 8.82 -7.94
N ALA A 104 -17.24 9.22 -7.50
CA ALA A 104 -16.37 8.39 -6.70
C ALA A 104 -17.04 8.00 -5.37
N GLU A 105 -17.73 8.93 -4.72
CA GLU A 105 -18.54 8.69 -3.52
C GLU A 105 -19.69 7.71 -3.78
N ALA A 106 -20.26 7.72 -5.00
CA ALA A 106 -21.28 6.76 -5.44
C ALA A 106 -20.71 5.40 -5.88
N GLY A 107 -19.39 5.18 -5.76
CA GLY A 107 -18.72 3.91 -6.09
C GLY A 107 -18.13 3.82 -7.50
N ASP A 108 -18.07 4.92 -8.25
CA ASP A 108 -17.36 4.98 -9.53
C ASP A 108 -15.84 4.95 -9.29
N ASN A 109 -15.26 3.76 -9.44
CA ASN A 109 -13.84 3.53 -9.14
C ASN A 109 -12.89 4.12 -10.20
N ASP A 110 -13.36 4.34 -11.43
CA ASP A 110 -12.60 5.08 -12.44
C ASP A 110 -12.52 6.56 -12.03
N ALA A 111 -13.65 7.16 -11.61
CA ALA A 111 -13.67 8.53 -11.07
C ALA A 111 -12.78 8.69 -9.84
N ALA A 112 -12.80 7.71 -8.92
CA ALA A 112 -11.88 7.68 -7.78
C ALA A 112 -10.40 7.69 -8.25
N PHE A 113 -10.02 6.83 -9.18
CA PHE A 113 -8.65 6.81 -9.67
C PHE A 113 -8.24 8.13 -10.34
N TYR A 114 -9.12 8.71 -11.15
CA TYR A 114 -8.87 9.99 -11.81
C TYR A 114 -8.74 11.16 -10.84
N LEU A 115 -9.52 11.18 -9.75
CA LEU A 115 -9.33 12.15 -8.66
C LEU A 115 -7.93 12.03 -8.06
N PHE A 116 -7.53 10.80 -7.72
CA PHE A 116 -6.21 10.54 -7.17
C PHE A 116 -5.12 11.09 -8.09
N VAL A 117 -5.13 10.68 -9.37
CA VAL A 117 -4.12 11.08 -10.36
C VAL A 117 -4.10 12.61 -10.53
N LYS A 118 -5.25 13.28 -10.56
CA LYS A 118 -5.32 14.72 -10.75
C LYS A 118 -4.70 15.50 -9.58
N VAL A 119 -5.15 15.20 -8.37
CA VAL A 119 -4.68 15.89 -7.16
C VAL A 119 -3.22 15.54 -6.87
N GLU A 120 -2.83 14.29 -7.11
CA GLU A 120 -1.45 13.83 -6.93
C GLU A 120 -0.50 14.46 -7.94
N GLY A 121 -0.91 14.61 -9.20
CA GLY A 121 -0.14 15.34 -10.22
C GLY A 121 0.09 16.79 -9.82
N CYS A 122 -0.90 17.44 -9.21
CA CYS A 122 -0.72 18.78 -8.65
C CYS A 122 0.24 18.80 -7.46
N ARG A 123 0.19 17.80 -6.57
CA ARG A 123 1.14 17.66 -5.45
C ARG A 123 2.57 17.48 -5.96
N TYR A 124 2.77 16.61 -6.94
CA TYR A 124 4.07 16.41 -7.58
C TYR A 124 4.59 17.71 -8.21
N ALA A 125 3.74 18.46 -8.92
CA ALA A 125 4.13 19.73 -9.51
C ALA A 125 4.51 20.79 -8.46
N LEU A 126 3.90 20.79 -7.28
CA LEU A 126 4.31 21.68 -6.17
C LEU A 126 5.74 21.37 -5.70
N TYR A 127 6.09 20.09 -5.57
CA TYR A 127 7.40 19.68 -5.06
C TYR A 127 8.50 19.69 -6.12
N HIS A 128 8.17 19.45 -7.39
CA HIS A 128 9.14 19.25 -8.48
C HIS A 128 9.02 20.25 -9.64
N GLY A 129 7.90 20.96 -9.78
CA GLY A 129 7.61 21.86 -10.90
C GLY A 129 8.51 23.10 -10.99
N GLY A 130 9.29 23.39 -9.95
CA GLY A 130 10.33 24.43 -9.97
C GLY A 130 11.62 24.07 -10.71
N SER A 131 11.73 22.88 -11.33
CA SER A 131 12.95 22.43 -12.02
C SER A 131 12.84 22.36 -13.55
N GLY A 132 11.70 22.70 -14.14
CA GLY A 132 11.39 22.39 -15.56
C GLY A 132 11.45 23.55 -16.57
N SER A 133 11.39 24.82 -16.13
CA SER A 133 11.71 25.95 -17.00
C SER A 133 12.96 26.64 -16.48
N GLY A 134 13.92 26.93 -17.36
CA GLY A 134 15.13 27.71 -17.08
C GLY A 134 14.87 29.16 -16.66
N THR A 135 13.70 29.46 -16.13
CA THR A 135 13.28 30.75 -15.59
C THR A 135 12.71 30.53 -14.20
N ARG A 136 13.56 30.08 -13.27
CA ARG A 136 13.33 30.37 -11.85
C ARG A 136 13.35 31.90 -11.72
N ALA A 137 12.19 32.53 -11.67
CA ALA A 137 12.12 33.89 -11.16
C ALA A 137 12.72 33.84 -9.75
N ALA A 138 13.80 34.60 -9.52
CA ALA A 138 14.39 34.71 -8.20
C ALA A 138 13.29 35.18 -7.24
N PRO A 139 13.20 34.62 -6.02
CA PRO A 139 12.32 35.17 -4.99
C PRO A 139 12.61 36.67 -4.87
N VAL A 140 11.59 37.51 -5.04
CA VAL A 140 11.74 38.94 -4.83
C VAL A 140 11.77 39.16 -3.32
N ALA A 141 12.76 39.91 -2.83
CA ALA A 141 12.84 40.23 -1.41
C ALA A 141 11.59 41.01 -0.99
N GLY A 142 10.73 40.39 -0.16
CA GLY A 142 9.48 40.98 0.33
C GLY A 142 8.23 40.12 0.13
N ASP A 143 8.28 39.10 -0.74
CA ASP A 143 7.15 38.19 -0.92
C ASP A 143 7.02 37.26 0.28
N ASP A 144 5.81 37.14 0.83
CA ASP A 144 5.54 36.12 1.83
C ASP A 144 5.74 34.70 1.23
N LEU A 145 6.04 33.73 2.09
CA LEU A 145 6.30 32.35 1.69
C LEU A 145 5.10 31.76 0.94
N GLU A 146 3.88 32.23 1.23
CA GLU A 146 2.63 31.76 0.65
C GLU A 146 2.50 32.21 -0.82
N ALA A 147 2.78 33.47 -1.13
CA ALA A 147 2.83 34.05 -2.47
C ALA A 147 3.88 33.35 -3.34
N GLN A 148 5.04 33.03 -2.76
CA GLN A 148 6.10 32.28 -3.45
C GLN A 148 5.68 30.83 -3.74
N LEU A 149 4.93 30.19 -2.85
CA LEU A 149 4.38 28.84 -3.06
C LEU A 149 3.24 28.85 -4.10
N ILE A 150 2.36 29.86 -4.07
CA ILE A 150 1.28 30.07 -5.04
C ILE A 150 1.85 30.30 -6.45
N ALA A 151 2.88 31.13 -6.59
CA ALA A 151 3.55 31.41 -7.87
C ALA A 151 4.25 30.18 -8.49
N ARG A 152 4.68 29.22 -7.65
CA ARG A 152 5.29 27.95 -8.10
C ARG A 152 4.26 26.89 -8.44
N THR A 153 3.00 27.11 -8.09
CA THR A 153 1.91 26.18 -8.37
C THR A 153 1.40 26.40 -9.79
N PRO A 154 1.33 25.36 -10.65
CA PRO A 154 0.71 25.52 -11.96
C PRO A 154 -0.71 26.06 -11.85
N PRO A 155 -1.16 26.99 -12.72
CA PRO A 155 -2.49 27.61 -12.61
C PRO A 155 -3.65 26.60 -12.55
N GLN A 156 -3.52 25.47 -13.25
CA GLN A 156 -4.51 24.39 -13.22
C GLN A 156 -4.64 23.72 -11.85
N CYS A 157 -3.72 23.94 -10.91
CA CYS A 157 -3.74 23.38 -9.56
C CYS A 157 -4.22 24.38 -8.50
N HIS A 158 -4.46 25.65 -8.86
CA HIS A 158 -4.94 26.68 -7.94
C HIS A 158 -6.36 26.37 -7.43
N GLY A 159 -6.56 26.56 -6.12
CA GLY A 159 -7.85 26.42 -5.43
C GLY A 159 -8.09 25.04 -4.79
N LEU A 160 -7.16 24.09 -4.92
CA LEU A 160 -7.22 22.86 -4.13
C LEU A 160 -7.02 23.15 -2.64
N THR A 161 -7.88 22.57 -1.81
CA THR A 161 -7.82 22.67 -0.35
C THR A 161 -6.81 21.68 0.23
N LEU A 162 -6.30 21.96 1.43
CA LEU A 162 -5.42 21.05 2.15
C LEU A 162 -6.08 19.68 2.40
N ASP A 163 -7.40 19.67 2.66
CA ASP A 163 -8.15 18.43 2.88
C ASP A 163 -8.27 17.59 1.61
N GLN A 164 -8.37 18.21 0.43
CA GLN A 164 -8.34 17.48 -0.84
C GLN A 164 -7.00 16.76 -1.04
N TYR A 165 -5.88 17.39 -0.68
CA TYR A 165 -4.56 16.73 -0.71
C TYR A 165 -4.46 15.61 0.32
N ARG A 166 -4.85 15.87 1.59
CA ARG A 166 -4.72 14.91 2.68
C ARG A 166 -5.58 13.66 2.47
N ASN A 167 -6.79 13.83 1.97
CA ASN A 167 -7.73 12.73 1.77
C ASN A 167 -7.56 12.02 0.42
N ASN A 168 -6.63 12.47 -0.44
CA ASN A 168 -6.50 11.99 -1.80
C ASN A 168 -6.24 10.47 -1.91
N VAL A 169 -5.47 9.92 -0.96
CA VAL A 169 -5.07 8.50 -0.95
C VAL A 169 -6.27 7.56 -0.85
N ARG A 170 -7.36 7.97 -0.20
CA ARG A 170 -8.56 7.12 -0.09
C ARG A 170 -9.12 6.74 -1.45
N TRP A 171 -8.99 7.64 -2.44
CA TRP A 171 -9.46 7.39 -3.80
C TRP A 171 -8.58 6.38 -4.53
N LEU A 172 -7.27 6.41 -4.28
CA LEU A 172 -6.34 5.40 -4.76
C LEU A 172 -6.68 4.03 -4.19
N GLU A 173 -6.92 3.96 -2.89
CA GLU A 173 -7.27 2.70 -2.21
C GLU A 173 -8.60 2.14 -2.73
N GLN A 174 -9.64 2.97 -2.82
CA GLN A 174 -10.93 2.56 -3.38
C GLN A 174 -10.78 1.99 -4.79
N ALA A 175 -10.06 2.71 -5.67
CA ALA A 175 -9.81 2.25 -7.03
C ALA A 175 -9.00 0.94 -7.08
N ALA A 176 -7.95 0.82 -6.25
CA ALA A 176 -7.12 -0.37 -6.19
C ALA A 176 -7.88 -1.59 -5.64
N ASP A 177 -8.69 -1.39 -4.60
CA ASP A 177 -9.56 -2.41 -4.00
C ASP A 177 -10.63 -2.89 -4.99
N SER A 178 -11.07 -2.04 -5.93
CA SER A 178 -11.98 -2.44 -7.00
C SER A 178 -11.33 -3.36 -8.05
N GLY A 179 -10.00 -3.41 -8.12
CA GLY A 179 -9.26 -4.23 -9.09
C GLY A 179 -8.71 -3.46 -10.29
N ILE A 180 -8.75 -2.12 -10.29
CA ILE A 180 -8.12 -1.32 -11.34
C ILE A 180 -6.60 -1.52 -11.24
N ALA A 181 -6.02 -2.24 -12.21
CA ALA A 181 -4.61 -2.62 -12.19
C ALA A 181 -3.67 -1.39 -12.08
N MET A 182 -4.00 -0.28 -12.74
CA MET A 182 -3.20 0.94 -12.61
C MET A 182 -3.27 1.54 -11.20
N ALA A 183 -4.43 1.55 -10.55
CA ALA A 183 -4.55 2.00 -9.16
C ALA A 183 -3.76 1.10 -8.20
N GLN A 184 -3.81 -0.22 -8.41
CA GLN A 184 -3.01 -1.20 -7.68
C GLN A 184 -1.50 -0.92 -7.80
N LEU A 185 -1.01 -0.64 -9.00
CA LEU A 185 0.40 -0.33 -9.25
C LEU A 185 0.78 1.07 -8.74
N SER A 186 -0.11 2.04 -8.90
CA SER A 186 0.06 3.39 -8.35
C SER A 186 0.17 3.36 -6.82
N TYR A 187 -0.61 2.54 -6.13
CA TYR A 187 -0.46 2.34 -4.69
C TYR A 187 0.97 1.90 -4.32
N ALA A 188 1.51 0.89 -5.02
CA ALA A 188 2.85 0.36 -4.78
C ALA A 188 3.99 1.35 -5.11
N ARG A 189 3.75 2.32 -6.00
CA ARG A 189 4.72 3.35 -6.41
C ARG A 189 4.66 4.63 -5.56
N ASN A 190 3.60 4.84 -4.77
CA ASN A 190 3.33 6.07 -4.04
C ASN A 190 3.43 5.91 -2.51
N ALA A 191 4.52 5.30 -2.03
CA ALA A 191 4.72 5.02 -0.59
C ALA A 191 4.59 6.27 0.30
N GLU A 192 5.12 7.42 -0.14
CA GLU A 192 5.02 8.67 0.61
C GLU A 192 3.59 9.20 0.68
N ALA A 193 2.79 9.02 -0.37
CA ALA A 193 1.37 9.35 -0.34
C ALA A 193 0.67 8.52 0.76
N VAL A 194 0.90 7.21 0.74
CA VAL A 194 0.16 6.26 1.57
C VAL A 194 0.61 6.28 3.03
N ILE A 195 1.91 6.24 3.26
CA ILE A 195 2.49 6.10 4.60
C ILE A 195 2.75 7.47 5.23
N GLY A 196 3.24 8.41 4.42
CA GLY A 196 3.81 9.68 4.87
C GLY A 196 5.31 9.76 4.62
N ASN A 197 5.95 10.84 5.05
CA ASN A 197 7.39 11.06 4.88
C ASN A 197 8.24 10.11 5.74
N SER A 198 9.57 10.14 5.57
CA SER A 198 10.49 9.25 6.31
C SER A 198 10.35 9.32 7.83
N SER A 199 10.06 10.48 8.41
CA SER A 199 9.84 10.58 9.87
C SER A 199 8.58 9.84 10.29
N GLN A 200 7.51 9.93 9.49
CA GLN A 200 6.26 9.22 9.76
C GLN A 200 6.43 7.70 9.58
N MET A 201 7.21 7.29 8.57
CA MET A 201 7.56 5.88 8.36
C MET A 201 8.37 5.30 9.54
N LEU A 202 9.29 6.08 10.11
CA LEU A 202 10.09 5.67 11.26
C LEU A 202 9.29 5.64 12.56
N SER A 203 8.35 6.56 12.74
CA SER A 203 7.49 6.59 13.94
C SER A 203 6.41 5.52 13.95
N ASP A 204 6.04 4.98 12.78
CA ASP A 204 4.99 3.96 12.63
C ASP A 204 5.45 2.84 11.67
N PRO A 205 6.35 1.94 12.13
CA PRO A 205 6.85 0.84 11.32
C PRO A 205 5.76 -0.19 10.95
N GLU A 206 4.69 -0.30 11.74
CA GLU A 206 3.57 -1.19 11.45
C GLU A 206 2.81 -0.75 10.21
N LYS A 207 2.63 0.55 10.01
CA LYS A 207 2.05 1.09 8.77
C LYS A 207 2.91 0.76 7.55
N VAL A 208 4.24 0.76 7.69
CA VAL A 208 5.17 0.34 6.61
C VAL A 208 5.01 -1.15 6.30
N ILE A 209 4.90 -2.01 7.32
CA ILE A 209 4.68 -3.45 7.15
C ILE A 209 3.33 -3.70 6.45
N ALA A 210 2.27 -3.03 6.90
CA ALA A 210 0.95 -3.12 6.29
C ALA A 210 0.96 -2.66 4.82
N TYR A 211 1.62 -1.54 4.53
CA TYR A 211 1.81 -1.03 3.17
C TYR A 211 2.51 -2.06 2.27
N ARG A 212 3.65 -2.61 2.71
CA ARG A 212 4.42 -3.60 1.93
C ARG A 212 3.58 -4.81 1.58
N ARG A 213 2.83 -5.34 2.55
CA ARG A 213 1.92 -6.48 2.34
C ARG A 213 0.83 -6.15 1.32
N LYS A 214 0.16 -4.99 1.46
CA LYS A 214 -0.91 -4.55 0.55
C LYS A 214 -0.37 -4.26 -0.86
N ALA A 215 0.78 -3.61 -0.98
CA ALA A 215 1.45 -3.36 -2.25
C ALA A 215 1.84 -4.67 -2.97
N MET A 216 2.42 -5.65 -2.26
CA MET A 216 2.71 -6.97 -2.84
C MET A 216 1.45 -7.65 -3.35
N HIS A 217 0.37 -7.62 -2.56
CA HIS A 217 -0.91 -8.22 -2.96
C HIS A 217 -1.47 -7.56 -4.23
N TYR A 218 -1.46 -6.24 -4.29
CA TYR A 218 -1.91 -5.49 -5.46
C TYR A 218 -1.06 -5.75 -6.72
N MET A 219 0.26 -5.80 -6.59
CA MET A 219 1.14 -6.14 -7.72
C MET A 219 0.88 -7.59 -8.21
N GLN A 220 0.64 -8.53 -7.30
CA GLN A 220 0.25 -9.90 -7.64
C GLN A 220 -1.11 -9.96 -8.34
N GLN A 221 -2.11 -9.20 -7.87
CA GLN A 221 -3.42 -9.12 -8.53
C GLN A 221 -3.32 -8.55 -9.93
N ALA A 222 -2.58 -7.44 -10.12
CA ALA A 222 -2.35 -6.84 -11.41
C ALA A 222 -1.65 -7.83 -12.36
N ALA A 223 -0.58 -8.49 -11.92
CA ALA A 223 0.12 -9.49 -12.70
C ALA A 223 -0.77 -10.71 -13.04
N ALA A 224 -1.55 -11.21 -12.09
CA ALA A 224 -2.48 -12.32 -12.31
C ALA A 224 -3.60 -11.99 -13.31
N GLY A 225 -3.93 -10.69 -13.43
CA GLY A 225 -4.81 -10.12 -14.46
C GLY A 225 -4.14 -9.88 -15.81
N GLY A 226 -2.88 -10.28 -15.99
CA GLY A 226 -2.13 -10.14 -17.24
C GLY A 226 -1.41 -8.80 -17.41
N SER A 227 -1.28 -7.99 -16.34
CA SER A 227 -0.56 -6.71 -16.43
C SER A 227 0.95 -6.92 -16.58
N ILE A 228 1.49 -6.47 -17.72
CA ILE A 228 2.93 -6.44 -17.98
C ILE A 228 3.67 -5.54 -16.96
N GLU A 229 3.07 -4.41 -16.57
CA GLU A 229 3.61 -3.56 -15.51
C GLU A 229 3.56 -4.22 -14.14
N GLY A 230 2.55 -5.07 -13.88
CA GLY A 230 2.48 -5.89 -12.68
C GLY A 230 3.66 -6.86 -12.58
N LEU A 231 3.96 -7.59 -13.66
CA LEU A 231 5.14 -8.46 -13.71
C LEU A 231 6.44 -7.69 -13.48
N MET A 232 6.59 -6.53 -14.13
CA MET A 232 7.77 -5.68 -13.95
C MET A 232 7.91 -5.19 -12.51
N SER A 233 6.80 -4.76 -11.89
CA SER A 233 6.80 -4.25 -10.51
C SER A 233 7.12 -5.35 -9.48
N LEU A 234 6.69 -6.60 -9.72
CA LEU A 234 7.10 -7.75 -8.91
C LEU A 234 8.60 -8.07 -9.08
N GLY A 235 9.10 -8.02 -10.32
CA GLY A 235 10.53 -8.15 -10.60
C GLY A 235 11.36 -7.11 -9.83
N ASP A 236 10.95 -5.84 -9.90
CA ASP A 236 11.61 -4.73 -9.20
C ASP A 236 11.52 -4.89 -7.67
N ALA A 237 10.38 -5.32 -7.14
CA ALA A 237 10.20 -5.55 -5.71
C ALA A 237 11.20 -6.59 -5.16
N TYR A 238 11.39 -7.70 -5.86
CA TYR A 238 12.37 -8.73 -5.49
C TYR A 238 13.80 -8.35 -5.85
N HIS A 239 14.03 -7.52 -6.86
CA HIS A 239 15.37 -7.06 -7.23
C HIS A 239 15.95 -6.08 -6.20
N TYR A 240 15.19 -5.03 -5.88
CA TYR A 240 15.64 -3.96 -4.98
C TYR A 240 15.48 -4.33 -3.50
N GLY A 241 14.49 -5.16 -3.16
CA GLY A 241 14.27 -5.58 -1.78
C GLY A 241 13.67 -4.50 -0.86
N VAL A 242 13.04 -3.46 -1.43
CA VAL A 242 12.43 -2.35 -0.67
C VAL A 242 11.04 -2.71 -0.15
N ILE A 243 10.24 -3.41 -0.97
CA ILE A 243 8.87 -3.82 -0.63
C ILE A 243 8.85 -5.22 0.00
N THR A 244 9.69 -6.12 -0.48
CA THR A 244 9.84 -7.49 0.03
C THR A 244 11.32 -7.80 0.19
N ARG A 245 11.69 -8.95 0.74
CA ARG A 245 13.10 -9.36 0.82
C ARG A 245 13.64 -9.57 -0.60
N ARG A 246 14.88 -9.10 -0.86
CA ARG A 246 15.56 -9.31 -2.14
C ARG A 246 15.69 -10.80 -2.45
N ASP A 247 15.31 -11.18 -3.66
CA ASP A 247 15.38 -12.54 -4.20
C ASP A 247 15.71 -12.47 -5.70
N PRO A 248 16.98 -12.70 -6.10
CA PRO A 248 17.39 -12.56 -7.49
C PRO A 248 16.79 -13.65 -8.41
N ILE A 249 16.43 -14.82 -7.87
CA ILE A 249 15.81 -15.91 -8.63
C ILE A 249 14.38 -15.51 -8.99
N ARG A 250 13.59 -15.05 -8.01
CA ARG A 250 12.23 -14.56 -8.26
C ARG A 250 12.24 -13.31 -9.12
N ALA A 251 13.16 -12.38 -8.90
CA ALA A 251 13.29 -11.18 -9.73
C ALA A 251 13.50 -11.56 -11.21
N TYR A 252 14.46 -12.44 -11.49
CA TYR A 252 14.68 -12.95 -12.84
C TYR A 252 13.44 -13.65 -13.40
N ALA A 253 12.79 -14.51 -12.62
CA ALA A 253 11.59 -15.22 -13.07
C ALA A 253 10.47 -14.26 -13.54
N TYR A 254 10.19 -13.19 -12.78
CA TYR A 254 9.20 -12.18 -13.17
C TYR A 254 9.64 -11.38 -14.41
N TYR A 255 10.92 -10.98 -14.51
CA TYR A 255 11.42 -10.29 -15.70
C TYR A 255 11.40 -11.18 -16.94
N TYR A 256 11.70 -12.48 -16.80
CA TYR A 256 11.63 -13.46 -17.86
C TYR A 256 10.20 -13.64 -18.36
N ALA A 257 9.24 -13.81 -17.44
CA ALA A 257 7.82 -13.89 -17.79
C ALA A 257 7.32 -12.62 -18.50
N LYS A 258 7.79 -11.44 -18.06
CA LYS A 258 7.50 -10.15 -18.70
C LYS A 258 8.07 -10.08 -20.12
N ASP A 259 9.29 -10.55 -20.35
CA ASP A 259 9.90 -10.58 -21.68
C ASP A 259 9.17 -11.56 -22.62
N LEU A 260 8.72 -12.72 -22.13
CA LEU A 260 7.87 -13.64 -22.90
C LEU A 260 6.53 -13.00 -23.31
N ALA A 261 5.92 -12.23 -22.42
CA ALA A 261 4.63 -11.60 -22.66
C ALA A 261 4.71 -10.33 -23.53
N ALA A 262 5.83 -9.61 -23.48
CA ALA A 262 6.07 -8.41 -24.29
C ALA A 262 7.56 -8.29 -24.66
N PRO A 263 8.02 -9.05 -25.68
CA PRO A 263 9.42 -9.08 -26.08
C PRO A 263 9.93 -7.72 -26.56
N SER A 264 11.15 -7.34 -26.16
CA SER A 264 11.80 -6.13 -26.67
C SER A 264 13.31 -6.24 -26.59
N ALA A 265 14.05 -5.64 -27.54
CA ALA A 265 15.51 -5.64 -27.52
C ALA A 265 16.09 -5.05 -26.22
N TYR A 266 15.46 -3.99 -25.70
CA TYR A 266 15.84 -3.40 -24.41
C TYR A 266 15.55 -4.34 -23.24
N GLY A 267 14.39 -5.02 -23.25
CA GLY A 267 14.00 -6.03 -22.25
C GLY A 267 14.99 -7.19 -22.20
N GLN A 268 15.34 -7.75 -23.36
CA GLN A 268 16.31 -8.85 -23.49
C GLN A 268 17.69 -8.46 -22.96
N LYS A 269 18.18 -7.26 -23.29
CA LYS A 269 19.46 -6.75 -22.77
C LYS A 269 19.46 -6.65 -21.24
N ARG A 270 18.36 -6.16 -20.64
CA ARG A 270 18.22 -6.10 -19.17
C ARG A 270 18.12 -7.49 -18.56
N LEU A 271 17.38 -8.41 -19.18
CA LEU A 271 17.22 -9.78 -18.73
C LEU A 271 18.56 -10.52 -18.71
N GLN A 272 19.43 -10.31 -19.71
CA GLN A 272 20.78 -10.84 -19.71
C GLN A 272 21.60 -10.33 -18.52
N ALA A 273 21.55 -9.03 -18.23
CA ALA A 273 22.25 -8.46 -17.08
C ALA A 273 21.80 -9.08 -15.74
N TYR A 274 20.53 -9.50 -15.62
CA TYR A 274 20.05 -10.25 -14.47
C TYR A 274 20.48 -11.72 -14.49
N ALA A 275 20.57 -12.35 -15.67
CA ALA A 275 21.07 -13.71 -15.82
C ALA A 275 22.52 -13.83 -15.32
N ASP A 276 23.34 -12.82 -15.61
CA ASP A 276 24.76 -12.77 -15.21
C ASP A 276 24.96 -12.73 -13.68
N LEU A 277 23.91 -12.40 -12.92
CA LEU A 277 23.91 -12.44 -11.45
C LEU A 277 23.63 -13.83 -10.87
N LEU A 278 23.27 -14.80 -11.70
CA LEU A 278 22.84 -16.14 -11.30
C LEU A 278 23.85 -17.19 -11.78
N ASN A 279 24.08 -18.21 -10.95
CA ASN A 279 24.77 -19.40 -11.42
C ASN A 279 23.84 -20.26 -12.32
N SER A 280 24.41 -21.25 -13.01
CA SER A 280 23.66 -22.08 -13.97
C SER A 280 22.43 -22.77 -13.38
N THR A 281 22.51 -23.26 -12.12
CA THR A 281 21.39 -23.93 -11.44
C THR A 281 20.29 -22.93 -11.06
N GLN A 282 20.69 -21.76 -10.55
CA GLN A 282 19.77 -20.67 -10.23
C GLN A 282 19.08 -20.14 -11.48
N LEU A 283 19.81 -19.97 -12.58
CA LEU A 283 19.27 -19.51 -13.85
C LEU A 283 18.27 -20.52 -14.42
N ALA A 284 18.59 -21.82 -14.41
CA ALA A 284 17.66 -22.86 -14.85
C ALA A 284 16.36 -22.84 -14.03
N THR A 285 16.48 -22.72 -12.70
CA THR A 285 15.34 -22.62 -11.78
C THR A 285 14.51 -21.37 -12.06
N ALA A 286 15.16 -20.20 -12.16
CA ALA A 286 14.49 -18.93 -12.40
C ALA A 286 13.79 -18.89 -13.76
N THR A 287 14.41 -19.48 -14.79
CA THR A 287 13.82 -19.59 -16.12
C THR A 287 12.59 -20.49 -16.11
N GLN A 288 12.63 -21.61 -15.37
CA GLN A 288 11.45 -22.47 -15.22
C GLN A 288 10.32 -21.76 -14.48
N GLN A 289 10.63 -21.11 -13.34
CA GLN A 289 9.64 -20.30 -12.63
C GLN A 289 9.05 -19.20 -13.51
N GLY A 290 9.86 -18.57 -14.36
CA GLY A 290 9.41 -17.55 -15.30
C GLY A 290 8.44 -18.09 -16.36
N ARG A 291 8.68 -19.31 -16.87
CA ARG A 291 7.72 -19.99 -17.75
C ARG A 291 6.41 -20.28 -17.03
N ASP A 292 6.48 -20.79 -15.80
CA ASP A 292 5.28 -21.10 -15.02
C ASP A 292 4.46 -19.84 -14.71
N ILE A 293 5.14 -18.71 -14.41
CA ILE A 293 4.49 -17.40 -14.23
C ILE A 293 3.80 -16.97 -15.53
N TYR A 294 4.49 -17.05 -16.67
CA TYR A 294 3.93 -16.69 -17.98
C TYR A 294 2.69 -17.53 -18.33
N ASP A 295 2.76 -18.84 -18.12
CA ASP A 295 1.64 -19.76 -18.31
C ASP A 295 0.46 -19.43 -17.38
N ALA A 296 0.75 -19.04 -16.14
CA ALA A 296 -0.27 -18.67 -15.18
C ALA A 296 -0.96 -17.34 -15.52
N CYS A 297 -0.24 -16.33 -16.01
CA CYS A 297 -0.78 -14.96 -16.16
C CYS A 297 -1.15 -14.53 -17.57
N CYS A 298 -0.40 -14.98 -18.57
CA CYS A 298 -0.16 -14.17 -19.76
C CYS A 298 -0.23 -14.97 -21.07
N LYS A 299 -0.20 -16.30 -20.99
CA LYS A 299 -0.43 -17.18 -22.14
C LYS A 299 -1.87 -16.99 -22.69
N PRO A 300 -2.04 -16.86 -24.03
CA PRO A 300 -3.34 -16.76 -24.69
C PRO A 300 -4.29 -17.95 -24.48
#